data_AF-A0A8S9TBH5-F1
#
_entry.id   AF-A0A8S9TBH5-F1
#
_cell.length_a   1.000
_cell.length_b   1.000
_cell.length_c   1.000
_cell.angle_alpha   90.00
_cell.angle_beta   90.00
_cell.angle_gamma   90.00
#
_symmetry.space_group_name_H-M   'P 1'
#
loop_
_entity.id
_entity.type
_entity.pdbx_description
1 polymer ?
#
loop_
_entity_poly.entity_id
_entity_poly.type
_entity_poly.pdbx_seq_one_letter_code
_entity_poly.pdbx_strand_id
1 'polypeptide(L)'
;MLRQSLHQKHILNIAFMIVTITLTVFVGNLSNLSQSSAQQPNTVALTVSAGAGLKPVLEEIQKAYTHKPPNFKINYNFAASGVLTRQIEQGAKIDIFISASSENMNELKGQGLLPKNWV
;
A
#
# COMPACT_ATOMS: atom_id res chain seq x y z
N MET A 1 -25.54 -54.96 32.51
CA MET A 1 -24.42 -55.05 31.54
C MET A 1 -24.35 -53.89 30.53
N LEU A 2 -25.41 -53.08 30.30
CA LEU A 2 -25.40 -51.97 29.32
C LEU A 2 -24.84 -50.62 29.80
N ARG A 3 -24.68 -50.37 31.11
CA ARG A 3 -24.12 -49.09 31.63
C ARG A 3 -22.59 -48.98 31.56
N GLN A 4 -21.85 -50.09 31.52
CA GLN A 4 -20.38 -50.06 31.38
C GLN A 4 -19.93 -49.76 29.93
N SER A 5 -20.75 -50.12 28.93
CA SER A 5 -20.43 -49.90 27.51
C SER A 5 -20.47 -48.42 27.10
N LEU A 6 -21.22 -47.57 27.82
CA LEU A 6 -21.33 -46.14 27.50
C LEU A 6 -20.12 -45.35 28.02
N HIS A 7 -19.67 -45.62 29.24
CA HIS A 7 -18.52 -44.93 29.86
C HIS A 7 -17.19 -45.22 29.14
N GLN A 8 -16.99 -46.44 28.63
CA GLN A 8 -15.76 -46.84 27.95
C GLN A 8 -15.56 -46.12 26.59
N LYS A 9 -16.66 -45.81 25.89
CA LYS A 9 -16.63 -45.10 24.61
C LYS A 9 -16.25 -43.63 24.76
N HIS A 10 -16.71 -42.97 25.83
CA HIS A 10 -16.34 -41.58 26.11
C HIS A 10 -14.86 -41.44 26.50
N ILE A 11 -14.33 -42.38 27.29
CA ILE A 11 -12.91 -42.40 27.67
C ILE A 11 -12.00 -42.62 26.45
N LEU A 12 -12.41 -43.50 25.52
CA LEU A 12 -11.66 -43.76 24.29
C LEU A 12 -11.62 -42.54 23.35
N ASN A 13 -12.75 -41.82 23.20
CA ASN A 13 -12.82 -40.63 22.35
C ASN A 13 -12.02 -39.44 22.94
N ILE A 14 -12.01 -39.29 24.27
CA ILE A 14 -11.22 -38.24 24.94
C ILE A 14 -9.72 -38.52 24.81
N ALA A 15 -9.28 -39.78 24.94
CA ALA A 15 -7.89 -40.16 24.74
C ALA A 15 -7.41 -39.91 23.30
N PHE A 16 -8.27 -40.16 22.30
CA PHE A 16 -7.98 -39.88 20.89
C PHE A 16 -7.83 -38.37 20.61
N MET A 17 -8.63 -37.53 21.29
CA MET A 17 -8.55 -36.07 21.12
C MET A 17 -7.31 -35.44 21.76
N ILE A 18 -6.79 -36.02 22.84
CA ILE A 18 -5.56 -35.53 23.49
C ILE A 18 -4.31 -35.86 22.65
N VAL A 19 -4.28 -37.02 21.99
CA VAL A 19 -3.18 -37.46 21.12
C VAL A 19 -3.07 -36.61 19.84
N THR A 20 -4.18 -36.08 19.31
CA THR A 20 -4.14 -35.22 18.11
C THR A 20 -3.66 -33.79 18.43
N ILE A 21 -3.94 -33.30 19.64
CA ILE A 21 -3.49 -31.97 20.09
C ILE A 21 -1.97 -31.96 20.30
N THR A 22 -1.38 -33.01 20.85
CA THR A 22 0.07 -33.06 21.11
C THR A 22 0.91 -33.19 19.83
N LEU A 23 0.38 -33.82 18.78
CA LEU A 23 1.07 -33.97 17.49
C LEU A 23 1.14 -32.65 16.69
N THR A 24 0.18 -31.75 16.89
CA THR A 24 0.10 -30.48 16.15
C THR A 24 1.10 -29.43 16.67
N VAL A 25 1.48 -29.50 17.94
CA VAL A 25 2.40 -28.52 18.57
C VAL A 25 3.86 -28.71 18.14
N PHE A 26 4.26 -29.93 17.72
CA PHE A 26 5.65 -30.23 17.35
C PHE A 26 6.02 -29.76 15.93
N VAL A 27 5.06 -29.61 15.01
CA VAL A 27 5.32 -29.19 13.62
C VAL A 27 5.41 -27.66 13.46
N GLY A 28 4.91 -26.89 14.43
CA GLY A 28 4.83 -25.43 14.34
C GLY A 28 6.13 -24.64 14.52
N ASN A 29 7.26 -25.30 14.85
CA ASN A 29 8.51 -24.61 15.24
C ASN A 29 9.69 -24.77 14.26
N LEU A 30 9.46 -25.18 13.00
CA LEU A 30 10.54 -25.33 12.01
C LEU A 30 10.58 -24.24 10.92
N SER A 31 9.65 -23.28 10.93
CA SER A 31 9.47 -22.32 9.82
C SER A 31 10.20 -20.97 9.98
N ASN A 32 11.02 -20.77 11.02
CA ASN A 32 11.66 -19.47 11.30
C ASN A 32 13.11 -19.31 10.82
N LEU A 33 13.60 -20.17 9.93
CA LEU A 33 14.96 -20.04 9.39
C LEU A 33 14.93 -19.73 7.90
N SER A 34 14.72 -18.44 7.55
CA SER A 34 15.28 -17.76 6.36
C SER A 34 14.53 -16.45 6.07
N GLN A 35 14.85 -15.38 6.81
CA GLN A 35 14.63 -14.01 6.32
C GLN A 35 15.99 -13.37 6.11
N SER A 36 16.61 -13.66 4.97
CA SER A 36 17.71 -12.86 4.43
C SER A 36 17.09 -11.61 3.82
N SER A 37 17.14 -10.49 4.54
CA SER A 37 16.72 -9.18 4.05
C SER A 37 17.77 -8.64 3.09
N ALA A 38 17.66 -9.01 1.81
CA ALA A 38 18.33 -8.28 0.74
C ALA A 38 17.80 -6.84 0.76
N GLN A 39 18.64 -5.87 1.16
CA GLN A 39 18.34 -4.44 1.04
C GLN A 39 18.08 -4.11 -0.43
N GLN A 40 16.81 -3.95 -0.80
CA GLN A 40 16.42 -3.45 -2.11
C GLN A 40 16.91 -2.00 -2.28
N PRO A 41 17.30 -1.59 -3.50
CA PRO A 41 17.58 -0.20 -3.80
C PRO A 41 16.37 0.65 -3.44
N ASN A 42 16.57 1.68 -2.61
CA ASN A 42 15.54 2.61 -2.15
C ASN A 42 14.96 3.39 -3.34
N THR A 43 14.00 2.78 -4.02
CA THR A 43 13.30 3.38 -5.16
C THR A 43 12.20 4.28 -4.60
N VAL A 44 12.37 5.60 -4.74
CA VAL A 44 11.40 6.58 -4.24
C VAL A 44 10.22 6.67 -5.21
N ALA A 45 9.00 6.36 -4.79
CA ALA A 45 7.82 6.59 -5.62
C ALA A 45 7.33 8.04 -5.44
N LEU A 46 7.20 8.77 -6.55
CA LEU A 46 6.68 10.15 -6.60
C LEU A 46 5.32 10.17 -7.29
N THR A 47 4.31 10.73 -6.64
CA THR A 47 2.97 10.92 -7.21
C THR A 47 2.84 12.33 -7.79
N VAL A 48 2.61 12.41 -9.10
CA VAL A 48 2.39 13.66 -9.83
C VAL A 48 0.92 13.75 -10.24
N SER A 49 0.17 14.64 -9.61
CA SER A 49 -1.21 14.94 -9.99
C SER A 49 -1.25 16.14 -10.91
N ALA A 50 -1.67 15.95 -12.15
CA ALA A 50 -1.65 16.99 -13.18
C ALA A 50 -2.98 17.09 -13.93
N GLY A 51 -3.30 18.29 -14.38
CA GLY A 51 -4.43 18.52 -15.28
C GLY A 51 -4.39 17.58 -16.50
N ALA A 52 -5.53 17.00 -16.87
CA ALA A 52 -5.61 16.01 -17.95
C ALA A 52 -5.00 16.48 -19.30
N GLY A 53 -5.09 17.78 -19.61
CA GLY A 53 -4.50 18.37 -20.83
C GLY A 53 -2.96 18.37 -20.86
N LEU A 54 -2.30 18.15 -19.72
CA LEU A 54 -0.84 18.10 -19.61
C LEU A 54 -0.26 16.71 -19.87
N LYS A 55 -1.10 15.68 -19.98
CA LYS A 55 -0.68 14.31 -20.25
C LYS A 55 0.28 14.18 -21.45
N PRO A 56 -0.05 14.68 -22.67
CA PRO A 56 0.85 14.52 -23.81
C PRO A 56 2.23 15.18 -23.58
N VAL A 57 2.25 16.34 -22.92
CA VAL A 57 3.48 17.07 -22.60
C VAL A 57 4.33 16.31 -21.58
N LEU A 58 3.72 15.79 -20.52
CA LEU A 58 4.43 15.03 -19.48
C LEU A 58 4.96 13.69 -19.98
N GLU A 59 4.22 13.03 -20.89
CA GLU A 59 4.71 11.83 -21.58
C GLU A 59 5.88 12.13 -22.50
N GLU A 60 5.88 13.28 -23.19
CA GLU A 60 7.01 13.73 -24.01
C GLU A 60 8.24 14.07 -23.16
N ILE A 61 8.04 14.79 -22.05
CA ILE A 61 9.10 15.07 -21.07
C ILE A 61 9.68 13.76 -20.53
N GLN A 62 8.84 12.79 -20.18
CA GLN A 62 9.31 11.48 -19.71
C GLN A 62 10.16 10.75 -20.75
N LYS A 63 9.80 10.83 -22.04
CA LYS A 63 10.60 10.26 -23.14
C LYS A 63 11.92 11.01 -23.34
N ALA A 64 11.89 12.33 -23.26
CA ALA A 64 13.07 13.18 -23.40
C ALA A 64 14.01 13.08 -22.19
N TYR A 65 13.51 12.69 -21.02
CA TYR A 65 14.30 12.54 -19.81
C TYR A 65 15.19 11.28 -19.88
N THR A 66 16.35 11.41 -20.53
CA THR A 66 17.26 10.29 -20.88
C THR A 66 18.34 10.00 -19.83
N HIS A 67 18.22 10.51 -18.61
CA HIS A 67 19.21 10.26 -17.56
C HIS A 67 19.12 8.82 -17.03
N LYS A 68 20.27 8.28 -16.57
CA LYS A 68 20.41 6.97 -15.87
C LYS A 68 19.17 6.63 -15.05
N PRO A 69 18.78 5.34 -14.95
CA PRO A 69 17.54 4.93 -14.31
C PRO A 69 17.38 5.68 -13.00
N PRO A 70 16.45 6.65 -12.91
CA PRO A 70 16.30 7.42 -11.71
C PRO A 70 16.01 6.42 -10.59
N ASN A 71 16.62 6.62 -9.42
CA ASN A 71 16.26 5.85 -8.22
C ASN A 71 14.85 6.22 -7.71
N PHE A 72 13.96 6.63 -8.60
CA PHE A 72 12.59 7.01 -8.32
C PHE A 72 11.66 6.58 -9.46
N LYS A 73 10.41 6.27 -9.09
CA LYS A 73 9.32 5.92 -10.02
C LYS A 73 8.29 7.03 -9.98
N ILE A 74 7.92 7.58 -11.13
CA ILE A 74 6.84 8.57 -11.22
C ILE A 74 5.50 7.85 -11.45
N ASN A 75 4.53 8.12 -10.60
CA ASN A 75 3.13 7.71 -10.76
C ASN A 75 2.31 8.94 -11.12
N TYR A 76 1.77 8.97 -12.35
CA TYR A 76 0.92 10.07 -12.79
C TYR A 76 -0.54 9.84 -12.45
N ASN A 77 -1.21 10.90 -11.99
CA ASN A 77 -2.64 10.98 -11.80
C ASN A 77 -3.17 12.17 -12.63
N PHE A 78 -3.87 11.85 -13.71
CA PHE A 78 -4.40 12.86 -14.63
C PHE A 78 -5.91 13.02 -14.43
N ALA A 79 -6.35 14.22 -14.07
CA ALA A 79 -7.78 14.52 -13.95
C ALA A 79 -8.07 16.01 -14.19
N ALA A 80 -9.34 16.39 -14.17
CA ALA A 80 -9.72 17.80 -14.12
C ALA A 80 -9.23 18.42 -12.80
N SER A 81 -8.80 19.68 -12.83
CA SER A 81 -8.18 20.32 -11.66
C SER A 81 -9.09 20.33 -10.43
N GLY A 82 -10.40 20.56 -10.59
CA GLY A 82 -11.35 20.48 -9.47
C GLY A 82 -11.56 19.07 -8.90
N VAL A 83 -11.24 18.00 -9.65
CA VAL A 83 -11.20 16.63 -9.11
C VAL A 83 -9.94 16.43 -8.28
N LEU A 84 -8.80 16.92 -8.78
CA LEU A 84 -7.53 16.84 -8.05
C LEU A 84 -7.56 17.67 -6.76
N THR A 85 -8.18 18.85 -6.77
CA THR A 85 -8.44 19.66 -5.56
C THR A 85 -9.15 18.84 -4.50
N ARG A 86 -10.28 18.21 -4.85
CA ARG A 86 -11.04 17.35 -3.93
C ARG A 86 -10.22 16.16 -3.42
N GLN A 87 -9.37 15.58 -4.25
CA GLN A 87 -8.49 14.50 -3.81
C GLN A 87 -7.49 14.99 -2.75
N ILE A 88 -6.91 16.19 -2.93
CA ILE A 88 -6.01 16.81 -1.94
C ILE A 88 -6.76 17.14 -0.64
N GLU A 89 -7.98 17.66 -0.73
CA GLU A 89 -8.86 17.90 0.43
C GLU A 89 -9.20 16.63 1.20
N GLN A 90 -9.32 15.51 0.50
CA GLN A 90 -9.54 14.17 1.09
C GLN A 90 -8.26 13.53 1.64
N GLY A 91 -7.12 14.22 1.57
CA GLY A 91 -5.84 13.72 2.08
C GLY A 91 -5.10 12.80 1.12
N ALA A 92 -5.32 12.90 -0.19
CA ALA A 92 -4.53 12.16 -1.16
C ALA A 92 -3.05 12.52 -1.05
N LYS A 93 -2.20 11.51 -0.94
CA LYS A 93 -0.73 11.70 -0.89
C LYS A 93 -0.22 12.07 -2.28
N ILE A 94 0.07 13.36 -2.46
CA ILE A 94 0.55 13.95 -3.72
C ILE A 94 1.85 14.67 -3.44
N ASP A 95 2.88 14.37 -4.23
CA ASP A 95 4.21 14.98 -4.06
C ASP A 95 4.37 16.20 -5.00
N ILE A 96 3.73 16.18 -6.18
CA ILE A 96 3.69 17.30 -7.13
C ILE A 96 2.25 17.50 -7.61
N PHE A 97 1.74 18.73 -7.52
CA PHE A 97 0.43 19.13 -8.03
C PHE A 97 0.56 20.19 -9.13
N ILE A 98 -0.01 19.92 -10.31
CA ILE A 98 -0.02 20.84 -11.44
C ILE A 98 -1.47 21.11 -11.84
N SER A 99 -2.00 22.23 -11.36
CA SER A 99 -3.35 22.69 -11.68
C SER A 99 -3.40 23.40 -13.04
N ALA A 100 -4.54 23.29 -13.74
CA ALA A 100 -4.85 24.10 -14.91
C ALA A 100 -5.48 25.46 -14.53
N SER A 101 -5.85 25.67 -13.26
CA SER A 101 -6.40 26.95 -12.79
C SER A 101 -5.72 27.42 -11.49
N SER A 102 -5.45 28.72 -11.43
CA SER A 102 -4.90 29.38 -10.25
C SER A 102 -5.87 29.43 -9.08
N GLU A 103 -7.18 29.40 -9.36
CA GLU A 103 -8.23 29.39 -8.34
C GLU A 103 -8.16 28.12 -7.47
N ASN A 104 -8.03 26.94 -8.08
CA ASN A 104 -7.86 25.67 -7.37
C ASN A 104 -6.58 25.67 -6.50
N MET A 105 -5.50 26.31 -6.98
CA MET A 105 -4.26 26.43 -6.22
C MET A 105 -4.44 27.34 -5.00
N ASN A 106 -5.08 28.50 -5.19
CA ASN A 106 -5.34 29.46 -4.13
C ASN A 106 -6.29 28.91 -3.07
N GLU A 107 -7.29 28.12 -3.47
CA GLU A 107 -8.21 27.44 -2.56
C GLU A 107 -7.44 26.50 -1.63
N LEU A 108 -6.65 25.57 -2.18
CA LEU A 108 -5.85 24.63 -1.38
C LEU A 108 -4.81 25.36 -0.50
N LYS A 109 -4.23 26.45 -1.00
CA LYS A 109 -3.30 27.30 -0.24
C LYS A 109 -3.98 28.01 0.92
N GLY A 110 -5.18 28.56 0.71
CA GLY A 110 -6.00 29.20 1.73
C GLY A 110 -6.44 28.22 2.82
N GLN A 111 -6.72 26.97 2.44
CA GLN A 111 -7.01 25.88 3.36
C GLN A 111 -5.76 25.34 4.09
N GLY A 112 -4.55 25.76 3.71
CA GLY A 112 -3.30 25.27 4.30
C GLY A 112 -2.99 23.81 3.95
N LEU A 113 -3.61 23.27 2.91
CA LEU A 113 -3.41 21.90 2.42
C LEU A 113 -2.19 21.77 1.51
N LEU A 114 -1.60 22.90 1.12
CA LEU A 114 -0.34 22.96 0.39
C LEU A 114 0.80 23.40 1.32
N PRO A 115 1.99 22.82 1.19
CA PRO A 115 3.17 23.30 1.89
C PRO A 115 3.43 24.78 1.65
N LYS A 116 3.78 25.51 2.72
CA LYS A 116 4.02 26.98 2.66
C LYS A 116 5.16 27.38 1.73
N ASN A 117 6.06 26.44 1.43
CA ASN A 117 7.22 26.63 0.54
C ASN A 117 6.95 26.21 -0.91
N TRP A 118 5.73 25.81 -1.26
CA TRP A 118 5.36 25.59 -2.66
C TRP A 118 5.11 26.94 -3.34
N VAL A 119 5.68 27.08 -4.53
CA VAL A 119 5.56 28.27 -5.39
C VAL A 119 4.16 28.30 -6.01
#